data_AF-A0A2T7F9H3-F1
#
_entry.id   AF-A0A2T7F9H3-F1
#
_cell.length_a   1.000
_cell.length_b   1.000
_cell.length_c   1.000
_cell.angle_alpha   90.00
_cell.angle_beta   90.00
_cell.angle_gamma   90.00
#
_symmetry.space_group_name_H-M   'P 1'
#
loop_
_entity.id
_entity.type
_entity.pdbx_description
1 polymer ?
#
loop_
_entity_poly.entity_id
_entity_poly.type
_entity_poly.pdbx_seq_one_letter_code
_entity_poly.pdbx_strand_id
1 'polypeptide(L)'
;MGCGASKWRDPGVRQRRLSSVGEVVVFLPGLRVPRNIDFSQTLSDHLGKSVVERLTALRARVVVMATQESATALKPRRRVATRHGGSSTANLLQALEEYLPALIGLAKEGSELRNKLQFVWANQEDVAEETTMVDPWYEVLSVLHLMAMVCFVQANTLLLPRSYADGHGPRVSEESRQATVDLFLKAAGYLDCAIHHVLTQIPPERRRELPVDLAEGNLKALSLQGLSQGVDMQLGLAIDNPKATLAVKRRLACEMAKCWKQVKDSIPELPSSDGWGKKHALFVKWKYVEAKAAAYYFHGLILDEGETEKAQEMAIAALQASEEFLNESKRASEAFHAAPPASRSPAPFGTTKYLLDMISKDVQSKVQSYQDLYTQQRASNIGVSKIIATPPPLPDFPLALSPEDYELPQLDPLWKGANQR
;
A
#
# COMPACT_ATOMS: atom_id res chain seq x y z
N MET A 1 13.91 -29.03 -53.21
CA MET A 1 13.50 -29.33 -51.82
C MET A 1 13.49 -28.03 -51.03
N GLY A 2 12.31 -27.48 -50.74
CA GLY A 2 12.16 -26.22 -50.01
C GLY A 2 10.82 -26.24 -49.29
N CYS A 3 10.83 -26.72 -48.05
CA CYS A 3 9.67 -26.76 -47.18
C CYS A 3 9.37 -25.35 -46.68
N GLY A 4 8.24 -24.78 -47.11
CA GLY A 4 7.67 -23.58 -46.50
C GLY A 4 7.01 -23.94 -45.16
N ALA A 5 7.52 -23.39 -44.06
CA ALA A 5 6.91 -23.54 -42.75
C ALA A 5 5.67 -22.63 -42.64
N SER A 6 4.48 -23.22 -42.67
CA SER A 6 3.24 -22.55 -42.32
C SER A 6 3.19 -22.31 -40.81
N LYS A 7 3.29 -21.05 -40.38
CA LYS A 7 3.02 -20.65 -38.98
C LYS A 7 1.53 -20.81 -38.69
N TRP A 8 1.21 -21.79 -37.86
CA TRP A 8 -0.07 -21.85 -37.15
C TRP A 8 -0.16 -20.64 -36.21
N ARG A 9 -1.21 -19.83 -36.39
CA ARG A 9 -1.57 -18.77 -35.42
C ARG A 9 -2.52 -19.40 -34.41
N ASP A 10 -2.06 -19.44 -33.16
CA ASP A 10 -2.91 -19.74 -32.01
C ASP A 10 -3.86 -18.55 -31.75
N PRO A 11 -5.18 -18.76 -31.64
CA PRO A 11 -6.12 -17.71 -31.28
C PRO A 11 -6.26 -17.67 -29.76
N GLY A 12 -5.75 -16.64 -29.07
CA GLY A 12 -6.19 -16.41 -27.69
C GLY A 12 -5.37 -15.51 -26.79
N VAL A 13 -4.04 -15.39 -26.96
CA VAL A 13 -3.26 -14.54 -26.05
C VAL A 13 -3.09 -13.16 -26.68
N ARG A 14 -4.03 -12.25 -26.38
CA ARG A 14 -3.73 -10.81 -26.51
C ARG A 14 -2.53 -10.55 -25.62
N GLN A 15 -1.34 -10.44 -26.21
CA GLN A 15 -0.16 -9.90 -25.53
C GLN A 15 -0.57 -8.54 -24.96
N ARG A 16 -0.90 -8.49 -23.66
CA ARG A 16 -1.01 -7.27 -22.87
C ARG A 16 0.30 -6.54 -23.14
N ARG A 17 0.28 -5.47 -23.94
CA ARG A 17 1.46 -4.62 -24.13
C ARG A 17 1.96 -4.29 -22.72
N LEU A 18 3.20 -4.68 -22.41
CA LEU A 18 3.88 -4.40 -21.15
C LEU A 18 4.04 -2.88 -21.01
N SER A 19 2.97 -2.20 -20.62
CA SER A 19 2.99 -0.78 -20.30
C SER A 19 3.59 -0.62 -18.91
N SER A 20 4.74 0.06 -18.84
CA SER A 20 5.32 0.41 -17.55
C SER A 20 4.47 1.46 -16.84
N VAL A 21 4.14 1.25 -15.56
CA VAL A 21 3.35 2.18 -14.73
C VAL A 21 4.21 3.31 -14.12
N GLY A 22 5.49 3.39 -14.49
CA GLY A 22 6.40 4.43 -14.00
C GLY A 22 7.09 4.08 -12.70
N GLU A 23 7.51 5.09 -11.95
CA GLU A 23 8.16 4.94 -10.65
C GLU A 23 7.13 4.69 -9.55
N VAL A 24 7.43 3.75 -8.66
CA VAL A 24 6.51 3.32 -7.60
C VAL A 24 7.26 3.25 -6.28
N VAL A 25 6.82 4.05 -5.31
CA VAL A 25 7.18 3.97 -3.88
C VAL A 25 6.06 3.26 -3.10
N VAL A 26 4.81 3.61 -3.42
CA VAL A 26 3.61 3.07 -2.79
C VAL A 26 2.85 2.25 -3.83
N PHE A 27 2.72 0.96 -3.59
CA PHE A 27 1.95 0.07 -4.47
C PHE A 27 0.49 0.00 -4.04
N LEU A 28 -0.40 -0.09 -5.02
CA LEU A 28 -1.82 -0.33 -4.82
C LEU A 28 -2.33 -1.33 -5.89
N PRO A 29 -3.39 -2.11 -5.59
CA PRO A 29 -3.99 -3.11 -6.49
C PRO A 29 -4.78 -2.53 -7.68
N GLY A 30 -4.58 -1.25 -8.00
CA GLY A 30 -5.31 -0.52 -9.04
C GLY A 30 -6.48 0.30 -8.51
N LEU A 31 -6.96 1.24 -9.32
CA LEU A 31 -8.17 2.00 -9.04
C LEU A 31 -9.39 1.24 -9.57
N ARG A 32 -10.40 1.04 -8.71
CA ARG A 32 -11.71 0.57 -9.13
C ARG A 32 -12.49 1.73 -9.76
N VAL A 33 -13.09 1.51 -10.92
CA VAL A 33 -13.87 2.51 -11.67
C VAL A 33 -15.32 2.02 -11.76
N PRO A 34 -16.31 2.77 -11.25
CA PRO A 34 -17.70 2.39 -11.37
C PRO A 34 -18.18 2.56 -12.82
N ARG A 35 -19.11 1.71 -13.25
CA ARG A 35 -19.84 1.85 -14.53
C ARG A 35 -21.17 2.52 -14.33
N ASN A 36 -21.65 3.31 -15.30
CA ASN A 36 -22.94 3.99 -15.21
C ASN A 36 -24.10 3.03 -14.86
N ILE A 37 -25.03 3.51 -14.04
CA ILE A 37 -26.26 2.83 -13.64
C ILE A 37 -27.40 3.79 -13.91
N ASP A 38 -28.48 3.31 -14.51
CA ASP A 38 -29.72 4.05 -14.63
C ASP A 38 -30.58 3.83 -13.37
N PHE A 39 -30.41 4.71 -12.39
CA PHE A 39 -31.25 4.67 -11.18
C PHE A 39 -32.71 5.02 -11.47
N SER A 40 -32.98 5.78 -12.54
CA SER A 40 -34.34 6.20 -12.86
C SER A 40 -35.19 5.01 -13.29
N GLN A 41 -34.62 4.09 -14.08
CA GLN A 41 -35.34 2.89 -14.52
C GLN A 41 -35.76 2.00 -13.34
N THR A 42 -34.92 1.86 -12.31
CA THR A 42 -35.14 0.88 -11.23
C THR A 42 -35.79 1.48 -9.98
N LEU A 43 -35.54 2.77 -9.69
CA LEU A 43 -35.92 3.39 -8.42
C LEU A 43 -37.03 4.43 -8.53
N SER A 44 -37.42 4.90 -9.72
CA SER A 44 -38.41 5.99 -9.85
C SER A 44 -39.77 5.64 -9.26
N ASP A 45 -40.13 4.36 -9.24
CA ASP A 45 -41.39 3.88 -8.67
C ASP A 45 -41.34 3.69 -7.14
N HIS A 46 -40.14 3.74 -6.55
CA HIS A 46 -39.91 3.41 -5.15
C HIS A 46 -39.35 4.56 -4.32
N LEU A 47 -38.70 5.53 -4.94
CA LEU A 47 -38.06 6.67 -4.26
C LEU A 47 -38.54 7.99 -4.86
N GLY A 48 -38.52 9.04 -4.04
CA GLY A 48 -38.80 10.39 -4.50
C GLY A 48 -37.85 10.82 -5.62
N LYS A 49 -38.39 11.48 -6.65
CA LYS A 49 -37.64 11.96 -7.83
C LYS A 49 -36.35 12.70 -7.48
N SER A 50 -36.37 13.55 -6.44
CA SER A 50 -35.19 14.29 -5.98
C SER A 50 -34.06 13.39 -5.48
N VAL A 51 -34.37 12.29 -4.80
CA VAL A 51 -33.38 11.31 -4.31
C VAL A 51 -32.74 10.57 -5.49
N VAL A 52 -33.57 10.14 -6.45
CA VAL A 52 -33.10 9.43 -7.66
C VAL A 52 -32.20 10.34 -8.51
N GLU A 53 -32.61 11.59 -8.73
CA GLU A 53 -31.80 12.59 -9.46
C GLU A 53 -30.48 12.87 -8.74
N ARG A 54 -30.50 13.00 -7.40
CA ARG A 54 -29.31 13.23 -6.59
C ARG A 54 -28.32 12.07 -6.68
N LEU A 55 -28.78 10.83 -6.49
CA LEU A 55 -27.96 9.61 -6.63
C LEU A 55 -27.35 9.50 -8.03
N THR A 56 -28.14 9.77 -9.06
CA THR A 56 -27.70 9.73 -10.47
C THR A 56 -26.60 10.74 -10.73
N ALA A 57 -26.79 12.00 -10.32
CA ALA A 57 -25.82 13.06 -10.54
C ALA A 57 -24.50 12.82 -9.79
N LEU A 58 -24.58 12.43 -8.52
CA LEU A 58 -23.40 12.13 -7.70
C LEU A 58 -22.60 10.97 -8.28
N ARG A 59 -23.27 9.87 -8.61
CA ARG A 59 -22.59 8.70 -9.15
C ARG A 59 -21.99 8.96 -10.52
N ALA A 60 -22.68 9.69 -11.40
CA ALA A 60 -22.13 10.08 -12.70
C ALA A 60 -20.84 10.92 -12.54
N ARG A 61 -20.80 11.84 -11.58
CA ARG A 61 -19.59 12.62 -11.26
C ARG A 61 -18.44 11.70 -10.80
N VAL A 62 -18.72 10.73 -9.92
CA VAL A 62 -17.72 9.74 -9.49
C VAL A 62 -17.21 8.91 -10.67
N VAL A 63 -18.08 8.42 -11.54
CA VAL A 63 -17.70 7.64 -12.74
C VAL A 63 -16.72 8.42 -13.62
N VAL A 64 -17.02 9.69 -13.92
CA VAL A 64 -16.17 10.55 -14.74
C VAL A 64 -14.81 10.76 -14.10
N MET A 65 -14.77 11.13 -12.82
CA MET A 65 -13.52 11.42 -12.11
C MET A 65 -12.67 10.16 -11.91
N ALA A 66 -13.26 9.04 -11.52
CA ALA A 66 -12.55 7.77 -11.35
C ALA A 66 -11.97 7.26 -12.68
N THR A 67 -12.72 7.41 -13.78
CA THR A 67 -12.23 7.05 -15.13
C THR A 67 -11.02 7.90 -15.53
N GLN A 68 -11.07 9.21 -15.25
CA GLN A 68 -9.96 10.12 -15.55
C GLN A 68 -8.70 9.80 -14.73
N GLU A 69 -8.85 9.55 -13.43
CA GLU A 69 -7.72 9.18 -12.57
C GLU A 69 -7.11 7.83 -12.97
N SER A 70 -7.96 6.84 -13.26
CA SER A 70 -7.52 5.52 -13.72
C SER A 70 -6.74 5.57 -15.04
N ALA A 71 -7.21 6.37 -16.01
CA ALA A 71 -6.50 6.56 -17.27
C ALA A 71 -5.14 7.27 -17.09
N THR A 72 -5.06 8.19 -16.11
CA THR A 72 -3.83 8.94 -15.82
C THR A 72 -2.79 8.06 -15.13
N ALA A 73 -3.22 7.16 -14.23
CA ALA A 73 -2.33 6.21 -13.56
C ALA A 73 -1.60 5.28 -14.54
N LEU A 74 -2.19 4.96 -15.70
CA LEU A 74 -1.56 4.17 -16.76
C LEU A 74 -0.49 4.94 -17.58
N LYS A 75 -0.43 6.28 -17.49
CA LYS A 75 0.50 7.12 -18.27
C LYS A 75 1.04 8.32 -17.47
N PRO A 76 1.93 8.12 -16.49
CA PRO A 76 2.44 9.19 -15.63
C PRO A 76 3.27 10.29 -16.36
N ARG A 77 3.72 10.03 -17.59
CA ARG A 77 4.75 10.82 -18.30
C ARG A 77 4.36 12.26 -18.71
N ARG A 78 3.13 12.73 -18.46
CA ARG A 78 2.69 14.07 -18.87
C ARG A 78 1.87 14.78 -17.80
N ARG A 79 2.49 15.16 -16.67
CA ARG A 79 1.97 16.27 -15.86
C ARG A 79 2.78 17.53 -16.18
N VAL A 80 2.26 18.33 -17.12
CA VAL A 80 2.48 19.78 -17.10
C VAL A 80 1.44 20.31 -16.13
N ALA A 81 1.85 21.09 -15.13
CA ALA A 81 0.92 21.72 -14.19
C ALA A 81 -0.13 22.51 -14.98
N THR A 82 -1.38 22.04 -14.97
CA THR A 82 -2.49 22.81 -15.54
C THR A 82 -2.72 24.03 -14.68
N ARG A 83 -2.95 25.19 -15.32
CA ARG A 83 -3.09 26.52 -14.70
C ARG A 83 -4.25 26.68 -13.70
N HIS A 84 -5.03 25.63 -13.44
CA HIS A 84 -6.05 25.58 -12.38
C HIS A 84 -5.54 24.67 -11.25
N GLY A 85 -5.15 25.28 -10.12
CA GLY A 85 -4.40 24.66 -9.02
C GLY A 85 -5.14 23.65 -8.13
N GLY A 86 -6.09 22.87 -8.66
CA GLY A 86 -6.76 21.78 -7.93
C GLY A 86 -6.15 20.42 -8.23
N SER A 87 -5.89 19.60 -7.20
CA SER A 87 -5.45 18.21 -7.40
C SER A 87 -6.63 17.35 -7.87
N SER A 88 -6.50 16.69 -9.02
CA SER A 88 -7.55 15.86 -9.60
C SER A 88 -7.98 14.69 -8.69
N THR A 89 -7.02 14.11 -7.96
CA THR A 89 -7.28 13.12 -6.89
C THR A 89 -8.07 13.69 -5.71
N ALA A 90 -7.85 14.95 -5.33
CA ALA A 90 -8.59 15.59 -4.24
C ALA A 90 -10.05 15.84 -4.67
N ASN A 91 -10.26 16.23 -5.92
CA ASN A 91 -11.60 16.37 -6.48
C ASN A 91 -12.37 15.03 -6.50
N LEU A 92 -11.68 13.92 -6.81
CA LEU A 92 -12.27 12.59 -6.75
C LEU A 92 -12.64 12.19 -5.32
N LEU A 93 -11.73 12.39 -4.34
CA LEU A 93 -12.05 12.13 -2.92
C LEU A 93 -13.27 12.93 -2.48
N GLN A 94 -13.32 14.22 -2.79
CA GLN A 94 -14.46 15.07 -2.46
C GLN A 94 -15.77 14.56 -3.10
N ALA A 95 -15.73 14.10 -4.36
CA ALA A 95 -16.90 13.54 -5.02
C ALA A 95 -17.38 12.22 -4.35
N LEU A 96 -16.46 11.40 -3.85
CA LEU A 96 -16.78 10.18 -3.11
C LEU A 96 -17.40 10.52 -1.73
N GLU A 97 -16.83 11.49 -1.03
CA GLU A 97 -17.37 11.99 0.26
C GLU A 97 -18.78 12.57 0.10
N GLU A 98 -19.06 13.29 -1.00
CA GLU A 98 -20.39 13.78 -1.32
C GLU A 98 -21.38 12.67 -1.73
N TYR A 99 -20.87 11.57 -2.30
CA TYR A 99 -21.70 10.45 -2.76
C TYR A 99 -22.18 9.55 -1.60
N LEU A 100 -21.31 9.31 -0.62
CA LEU A 100 -21.56 8.40 0.50
C LEU A 100 -22.88 8.67 1.26
N PRO A 101 -23.22 9.91 1.68
CA PRO A 101 -24.48 10.19 2.40
C PRO A 101 -25.74 9.73 1.64
N ALA A 102 -25.76 9.95 0.32
CA ALA A 102 -26.86 9.54 -0.52
C ALA A 102 -26.92 8.02 -0.67
N LEU A 103 -25.77 7.38 -0.88
CA LEU A 103 -25.65 5.93 -1.06
C LEU A 103 -25.99 5.15 0.22
N ILE A 104 -25.57 5.63 1.40
CA ILE A 104 -25.88 4.96 2.67
C ILE A 104 -27.39 4.97 2.94
N GLY A 105 -28.10 6.04 2.54
CA GLY A 105 -29.56 6.05 2.63
C GLY A 105 -30.21 4.98 1.76
N LEU A 106 -29.70 4.78 0.55
CA LEU A 106 -30.14 3.67 -0.30
C LEU A 106 -29.86 2.30 0.35
N ALA A 107 -28.73 2.14 1.03
CA ALA A 107 -28.37 0.87 1.69
C ALA A 107 -29.16 0.59 2.98
N LYS A 108 -29.51 1.63 3.75
CA LYS A 108 -30.20 1.51 5.04
C LYS A 108 -31.73 1.57 4.92
N GLU A 109 -32.25 2.61 4.25
CA GLU A 109 -33.70 2.84 4.11
C GLU A 109 -34.28 2.03 2.94
N GLY A 110 -33.48 1.78 1.90
CA GLY A 110 -33.87 1.00 0.72
C GLY A 110 -33.81 -0.51 0.92
N SER A 111 -34.19 -1.05 2.08
CA SER A 111 -34.08 -2.49 2.36
C SER A 111 -34.83 -3.37 1.34
N GLU A 112 -35.99 -2.90 0.84
CA GLU A 112 -36.73 -3.54 -0.25
C GLU A 112 -36.07 -3.39 -1.63
N LEU A 113 -35.14 -2.44 -1.77
CA LEU A 113 -34.38 -2.13 -2.98
C LEU A 113 -33.00 -2.79 -3.00
N ARG A 114 -32.60 -3.39 -1.87
CA ARG A 114 -31.29 -4.00 -1.65
C ARG A 114 -30.91 -5.02 -2.73
N ASN A 115 -31.90 -5.71 -3.30
CA ASN A 115 -31.71 -6.73 -4.32
C ASN A 115 -32.21 -6.32 -5.72
N LYS A 116 -32.49 -5.03 -5.95
CA LYS A 116 -33.03 -4.54 -7.24
C LYS A 116 -31.98 -3.85 -8.11
N LEU A 117 -30.92 -3.32 -7.50
CA LEU A 117 -29.88 -2.58 -8.20
C LEU A 117 -28.60 -3.39 -8.34
N GLN A 118 -28.15 -3.54 -9.58
CA GLN A 118 -26.91 -4.18 -9.90
C GLN A 118 -25.80 -3.13 -10.01
N PHE A 119 -24.79 -3.24 -9.15
CA PHE A 119 -23.64 -2.36 -9.13
C PHE A 119 -22.47 -3.00 -9.87
N VAL A 120 -21.90 -2.27 -10.82
CA VAL A 120 -20.83 -2.76 -11.71
C VAL A 120 -19.58 -1.88 -11.57
N TRP A 121 -18.44 -2.53 -11.36
CA TRP A 121 -17.12 -1.91 -11.20
C TRP A 121 -16.07 -2.66 -12.02
N ALA A 122 -15.12 -1.93 -12.60
CA ALA A 122 -13.95 -2.50 -13.25
C ALA A 122 -12.68 -2.10 -12.48
N ASN A 123 -11.72 -3.01 -12.33
CA ASN A 123 -10.41 -2.67 -11.78
C ASN A 123 -9.48 -2.22 -12.92
N GLN A 124 -8.75 -1.12 -12.74
CA GLN A 124 -7.78 -0.61 -13.72
C GLN A 124 -6.75 -1.66 -14.17
N GLU A 125 -6.29 -2.50 -13.25
CA GLU A 125 -5.29 -3.53 -13.53
C GLU A 125 -5.92 -4.80 -14.13
N ASP A 126 -7.25 -4.88 -14.10
CA ASP A 126 -8.01 -5.94 -14.72
C ASP A 126 -9.28 -5.45 -15.43
N VAL A 127 -9.09 -4.54 -16.40
CA VAL A 127 -10.21 -3.87 -17.09
C VAL A 127 -11.13 -4.85 -17.85
N ALA A 128 -10.66 -6.07 -18.13
CA ALA A 128 -11.45 -7.09 -18.80
C ALA A 128 -12.43 -7.79 -17.84
N GLU A 129 -12.16 -7.76 -16.54
CA GLU A 129 -12.99 -8.37 -15.50
C GLU A 129 -13.82 -7.30 -14.80
N GLU A 130 -15.07 -7.15 -15.25
CA GLU A 130 -16.06 -6.37 -14.52
C GLU A 130 -16.64 -7.20 -13.38
N THR A 131 -16.62 -6.61 -12.20
CA THR A 131 -17.16 -7.19 -10.98
C THR A 131 -18.53 -6.59 -10.75
N THR A 132 -19.49 -7.45 -10.42
CA THR A 132 -20.89 -7.07 -10.37
C THR A 132 -21.56 -7.69 -9.15
N MET A 133 -22.32 -6.90 -8.40
CA MET A 133 -23.08 -7.39 -7.25
C MET A 133 -24.38 -6.61 -7.08
N VAL A 134 -25.42 -7.31 -6.65
CA VAL A 134 -26.75 -6.73 -6.39
C VAL A 134 -26.89 -6.47 -4.89
N ASP A 135 -26.05 -5.59 -4.34
CA ASP A 135 -26.10 -5.15 -2.94
C ASP A 135 -25.56 -3.71 -2.82
N PRO A 136 -26.33 -2.74 -2.33
CA PRO A 136 -25.85 -1.38 -2.04
C PRO A 136 -24.66 -1.32 -1.09
N TRP A 137 -24.53 -2.28 -0.17
CA TRP A 137 -23.36 -2.32 0.72
C TRP A 137 -22.08 -2.67 -0.01
N TYR A 138 -22.16 -3.39 -1.15
CA TYR A 138 -21.01 -3.59 -2.03
C TYR A 138 -20.59 -2.31 -2.75
N GLU A 139 -21.54 -1.44 -3.12
CA GLU A 139 -21.21 -0.11 -3.65
C GLU A 139 -20.51 0.74 -2.57
N VAL A 140 -21.03 0.75 -1.33
CA VAL A 140 -20.39 1.49 -0.21
C VAL A 140 -18.98 0.96 0.03
N LEU A 141 -18.80 -0.36 0.04
CA LEU A 141 -17.50 -1.01 0.19
C LEU A 141 -16.53 -0.60 -0.92
N SER A 142 -17.00 -0.61 -2.18
CA SER A 142 -16.20 -0.21 -3.34
C SER A 142 -15.81 1.27 -3.30
N VAL A 143 -16.69 2.14 -2.80
CA VAL A 143 -16.42 3.56 -2.60
C VAL A 143 -15.33 3.78 -1.55
N LEU A 144 -15.45 3.17 -0.35
CA LEU A 144 -14.42 3.30 0.69
C LEU A 144 -13.07 2.74 0.24
N HIS A 145 -13.08 1.60 -0.45
CA HIS A 145 -11.86 1.05 -1.05
C HIS A 145 -11.23 2.05 -2.03
N LEU A 146 -12.01 2.64 -2.94
CA LEU A 146 -11.50 3.64 -3.89
C LEU A 146 -10.94 4.87 -3.15
N MET A 147 -11.58 5.35 -2.10
CA MET A 147 -11.08 6.47 -1.29
C MET A 147 -9.68 6.17 -0.72
N ALA A 148 -9.49 4.98 -0.15
CA ALA A 148 -8.18 4.54 0.33
C ALA A 148 -7.14 4.45 -0.80
N MET A 149 -7.52 3.91 -1.97
CA MET A 149 -6.61 3.84 -3.12
C MET A 149 -6.20 5.22 -3.63
N VAL A 150 -7.10 6.20 -3.59
CA VAL A 150 -6.76 7.58 -3.98
C VAL A 150 -5.76 8.21 -3.00
N CYS A 151 -5.88 7.94 -1.70
CA CYS A 151 -4.87 8.34 -0.71
C CYS A 151 -3.50 7.71 -1.01
N PHE A 152 -3.44 6.42 -1.38
CA PHE A 152 -2.19 5.79 -1.80
C PHE A 152 -1.59 6.40 -3.08
N VAL A 153 -2.43 6.78 -4.06
CA VAL A 153 -1.97 7.48 -5.27
C VAL A 153 -1.39 8.86 -4.95
N GLN A 154 -2.02 9.58 -4.03
CA GLN A 154 -1.51 10.87 -3.54
C GLN A 154 -0.17 10.70 -2.82
N ALA A 155 -0.08 9.71 -1.93
CA ALA A 155 1.15 9.41 -1.21
C ALA A 155 2.29 9.03 -2.16
N ASN A 156 2.03 8.16 -3.14
CA ASN A 156 3.01 7.82 -4.17
C ASN A 156 3.52 9.09 -4.89
N THR A 157 2.60 9.97 -5.29
CA THR A 157 2.93 11.22 -6.02
C THR A 157 3.80 12.19 -5.20
N LEU A 158 3.59 12.26 -3.89
CA LEU A 158 4.37 13.10 -2.98
C LEU A 158 5.75 12.50 -2.69
N LEU A 159 5.86 11.17 -2.70
CA LEU A 159 7.10 10.46 -2.41
C LEU A 159 7.99 10.20 -3.64
N LEU A 160 7.57 10.60 -4.86
CA LEU A 160 8.45 10.57 -6.02
C LEU A 160 9.49 11.70 -5.92
N PRO A 161 10.81 11.40 -5.97
CA PRO A 161 11.86 12.41 -5.93
C PRO A 161 11.72 13.47 -7.03
N ARG A 162 11.88 14.74 -6.66
CA ARG A 162 11.77 15.88 -7.60
C ARG A 162 13.08 16.65 -7.66
N SER A 163 13.41 17.15 -8.85
CA SER A 163 14.49 18.11 -9.02
C SER A 163 14.05 19.49 -8.55
N TYR A 164 14.90 20.15 -7.77
CA TYR A 164 14.71 21.52 -7.30
C TYR A 164 15.71 22.45 -8.00
N ALA A 165 15.39 23.75 -8.07
CA ALA A 165 16.23 24.76 -8.76
C ALA A 165 17.52 25.12 -7.99
N ASP A 166 17.84 24.38 -6.93
CA ASP A 166 18.94 24.65 -5.98
C ASP A 166 20.21 23.84 -6.27
N GLY A 167 20.31 23.22 -7.44
CA GLY A 167 21.48 22.47 -7.89
C GLY A 167 21.69 21.12 -7.20
N HIS A 168 20.86 20.76 -6.22
CA HIS A 168 20.90 19.44 -5.60
C HIS A 168 20.11 18.42 -6.44
N GLY A 169 20.54 17.16 -6.40
CA GLY A 169 19.87 16.07 -7.12
C GLY A 169 18.41 15.83 -6.66
N PRO A 170 17.65 14.97 -7.38
CA PRO A 170 16.27 14.67 -7.05
C PRO A 170 16.10 14.18 -5.61
N ARG A 171 15.11 14.73 -4.89
CA ARG A 171 14.82 14.37 -3.49
C ARG A 171 13.34 14.50 -3.14
N VAL A 172 12.96 13.93 -2.00
CA VAL A 172 11.63 14.07 -1.39
C VAL A 172 11.74 15.06 -0.23
N SER A 173 10.83 16.05 -0.15
CA SER A 173 10.88 17.03 0.94
C SER A 173 10.41 16.45 2.27
N GLU A 174 10.84 17.06 3.37
CA GLU A 174 10.35 16.69 4.71
C GLU A 174 8.84 16.90 4.83
N GLU A 175 8.30 18.02 4.32
CA GLU A 175 6.86 18.26 4.37
C GLU A 175 6.08 17.22 3.58
N SER A 176 6.62 16.76 2.44
CA SER A 176 5.99 15.70 1.64
C SER A 176 5.95 14.39 2.41
N ARG A 177 7.03 14.02 3.11
CA ARG A 177 7.07 12.83 3.97
C ARG A 177 6.08 12.94 5.13
N GLN A 178 6.03 14.09 5.80
CA GLN A 178 5.10 14.32 6.90
C GLN A 178 3.64 14.24 6.44
N ALA A 179 3.30 14.91 5.33
CA ALA A 179 1.95 14.87 4.75
C ALA A 179 1.53 13.47 4.30
N THR A 180 2.48 12.62 3.89
CA THR A 180 2.15 11.23 3.53
C THR A 180 1.78 10.36 4.71
N VAL A 181 2.27 10.66 5.92
CA VAL A 181 1.83 9.95 7.14
C VAL A 181 0.32 10.10 7.28
N ASP A 182 -0.20 11.32 7.20
CA ASP A 182 -1.64 11.59 7.32
C ASP A 182 -2.44 10.86 6.22
N LEU A 183 -1.95 10.86 4.98
CA LEU A 183 -2.60 10.12 3.88
C LEU A 183 -2.65 8.60 4.15
N PHE A 184 -1.62 8.03 4.75
CA PHE A 184 -1.60 6.62 5.12
C PHE A 184 -2.56 6.29 6.25
N LEU A 185 -2.65 7.15 7.27
CA LEU A 185 -3.62 7.00 8.37
C LEU A 185 -5.05 7.10 7.83
N LYS A 186 -5.31 8.04 6.93
CA LYS A 186 -6.62 8.21 6.27
C LYS A 186 -7.00 6.99 5.43
N ALA A 187 -6.06 6.47 4.64
CA ALA A 187 -6.27 5.25 3.86
C ALA A 187 -6.59 4.05 4.75
N ALA A 188 -5.84 3.88 5.84
CA ALA A 188 -6.10 2.85 6.84
C ALA A 188 -7.47 3.03 7.49
N GLY A 189 -7.87 4.27 7.83
CA GLY A 189 -9.17 4.60 8.43
C GLY A 189 -10.35 4.21 7.53
N TYR A 190 -10.29 4.53 6.24
CA TYR A 190 -11.32 4.12 5.29
C TYR A 190 -11.44 2.59 5.19
N LEU A 191 -10.32 1.88 5.16
CA LEU A 191 -10.30 0.42 5.06
C LEU A 191 -10.73 -0.26 6.36
N ASP A 192 -10.36 0.30 7.51
CA ASP A 192 -10.79 -0.18 8.82
C ASP A 192 -12.31 -0.04 8.98
N CYS A 193 -12.85 1.13 8.62
CA CYS A 193 -14.29 1.36 8.56
C CYS A 193 -15.00 0.39 7.60
N ALA A 194 -14.40 0.15 6.43
CA ALA A 194 -14.92 -0.82 5.47
C ALA A 194 -15.02 -2.24 6.06
N ILE A 195 -14.01 -2.69 6.81
CA ILE A 195 -13.98 -4.02 7.43
C ILE A 195 -15.02 -4.11 8.56
N HIS A 196 -14.99 -3.16 9.51
CA HIS A 196 -15.75 -3.27 10.74
C HIS A 196 -17.22 -2.84 10.59
N HIS A 197 -17.52 -1.87 9.72
CA HIS A 197 -18.86 -1.28 9.63
C HIS A 197 -19.62 -1.60 8.34
N VAL A 198 -18.93 -1.89 7.23
CA VAL A 198 -19.56 -2.12 5.93
C VAL A 198 -19.61 -3.60 5.58
N LEU A 199 -18.48 -4.30 5.66
CA LEU A 199 -18.40 -5.72 5.34
C LEU A 199 -19.32 -6.55 6.25
N THR A 200 -19.47 -6.14 7.51
CA THR A 200 -20.38 -6.74 8.47
C THR A 200 -21.85 -6.71 8.04
N GLN A 201 -22.24 -5.76 7.18
CA GLN A 201 -23.60 -5.63 6.64
C GLN A 201 -23.86 -6.57 5.45
N ILE A 202 -22.80 -7.03 4.76
CA ILE A 202 -22.91 -7.99 3.66
C ILE A 202 -23.02 -9.41 4.24
N PRO A 203 -24.01 -10.24 3.85
CA PRO A 203 -24.14 -11.61 4.36
C PRO A 203 -22.89 -12.46 4.10
N PRO A 204 -22.49 -13.37 5.00
CA PRO A 204 -21.29 -14.18 4.83
C PRO A 204 -21.23 -14.96 3.51
N GLU A 205 -22.38 -15.42 3.01
CA GLU A 205 -22.51 -16.14 1.73
C GLU A 205 -22.10 -15.23 0.57
N ARG A 206 -22.57 -13.98 0.58
CA ARG A 206 -22.25 -12.96 -0.43
C ARG A 206 -20.81 -12.46 -0.33
N ARG A 207 -20.21 -12.46 0.85
CA ARG A 207 -18.79 -12.07 1.01
C ARG A 207 -17.84 -12.98 0.24
N ARG A 208 -18.21 -14.25 0.01
CA ARG A 208 -17.44 -15.20 -0.81
C ARG A 208 -17.48 -14.88 -2.30
N GLU A 209 -18.48 -14.10 -2.73
CA GLU A 209 -18.63 -13.63 -4.11
C GLU A 209 -17.92 -12.29 -4.34
N LEU A 210 -17.36 -11.68 -3.29
CA LEU A 210 -16.61 -10.43 -3.44
C LEU A 210 -15.39 -10.63 -4.32
N PRO A 211 -15.06 -9.63 -5.16
CA PRO A 211 -13.82 -9.68 -5.92
C PRO A 211 -12.62 -9.68 -4.97
N VAL A 212 -11.52 -10.24 -5.44
CA VAL A 212 -10.32 -10.49 -4.62
C VAL A 212 -9.84 -9.22 -3.91
N ASP A 213 -9.86 -8.05 -4.56
CA ASP A 213 -9.45 -6.77 -3.98
C ASP A 213 -10.35 -6.27 -2.84
N LEU A 214 -11.57 -6.79 -2.72
CA LEU A 214 -12.51 -6.49 -1.64
C LEU A 214 -12.64 -7.63 -0.62
N ALA A 215 -11.86 -8.71 -0.75
CA ALA A 215 -11.82 -9.76 0.25
C ALA A 215 -11.27 -9.23 1.58
N GLU A 216 -11.82 -9.69 2.70
CA GLU A 216 -11.50 -9.20 4.04
C GLU A 216 -9.98 -9.20 4.34
N GLY A 217 -9.28 -10.29 4.01
CA GLY A 217 -7.84 -10.39 4.19
C GLY A 217 -7.05 -9.34 3.40
N ASN A 218 -7.50 -9.01 2.17
CA ASN A 218 -6.87 -7.98 1.35
C ASN A 218 -7.15 -6.57 1.86
N LEU A 219 -8.38 -6.28 2.31
CA LEU A 219 -8.70 -5.01 2.97
C LEU A 219 -7.84 -4.80 4.22
N LYS A 220 -7.70 -5.85 5.04
CA LYS A 220 -6.84 -5.83 6.24
C LYS A 220 -5.37 -5.63 5.88
N ALA A 221 -4.87 -6.35 4.87
CA ALA A 221 -3.50 -6.20 4.40
C ALA A 221 -3.21 -4.78 3.90
N LEU A 222 -4.14 -4.16 3.16
CA LEU A 222 -4.00 -2.79 2.68
C LEU A 222 -4.07 -1.75 3.80
N SER A 223 -4.94 -1.96 4.80
CA SER A 223 -5.01 -1.08 5.98
C SER A 223 -3.67 -1.10 6.75
N LEU A 224 -3.18 -2.31 7.05
CA LEU A 224 -1.87 -2.50 7.70
C LEU A 224 -0.71 -2.00 6.84
N GLN A 225 -0.81 -2.08 5.52
CA GLN A 225 0.20 -1.53 4.60
C GLN A 225 0.32 -0.02 4.76
N GLY A 226 -0.81 0.71 4.87
CA GLY A 226 -0.81 2.14 5.16
C GLY A 226 -0.05 2.44 6.45
N LEU A 227 -0.42 1.79 7.55
CA LEU A 227 0.26 1.98 8.83
C LEU A 227 1.76 1.66 8.73
N SER A 228 2.11 0.55 8.08
CA SER A 228 3.51 0.13 7.90
C SER A 228 4.34 1.16 7.14
N GLN A 229 3.77 1.78 6.11
CA GLN A 229 4.43 2.85 5.36
C GLN A 229 4.49 4.17 6.15
N GLY A 230 3.48 4.45 6.99
CA GLY A 230 3.53 5.56 7.95
C GLY A 230 4.70 5.42 8.92
N VAL A 231 4.94 4.23 9.47
CA VAL A 231 6.09 3.96 10.34
C VAL A 231 7.42 4.11 9.58
N ASP A 232 7.50 3.66 8.32
CA ASP A 232 8.68 3.86 7.47
C ASP A 232 9.00 5.36 7.30
N MET A 233 7.98 6.19 7.06
CA MET A 233 8.17 7.64 6.96
C MET A 233 8.64 8.24 8.30
N GLN A 234 8.05 7.82 9.43
CA GLN A 234 8.49 8.26 10.76
C GLN A 234 9.94 7.83 11.07
N LEU A 235 10.35 6.62 10.66
CA LEU A 235 11.72 6.15 10.81
C LEU A 235 12.68 6.99 9.97
N GLY A 236 12.33 7.26 8.71
CA GLY A 236 13.12 8.14 7.83
C GLY A 236 13.29 9.54 8.42
N LEU A 237 12.24 10.13 8.99
CA LEU A 237 12.30 11.42 9.69
C LEU A 237 13.16 11.36 10.96
N ALA A 238 13.06 10.27 11.73
CA ALA A 238 13.90 10.06 12.92
C ALA A 238 15.37 9.89 12.55
N ILE A 239 15.70 9.24 11.43
CA ILE A 239 17.07 9.09 10.94
C ILE A 239 17.71 10.47 10.68
N ASP A 240 16.97 11.36 10.01
CA ASP A 240 17.44 12.70 9.65
C ASP A 240 17.46 13.67 10.86
N ASN A 241 16.75 13.35 11.94
CA ASN A 241 16.67 14.20 13.11
C ASN A 241 17.82 13.90 14.10
N PRO A 242 18.74 14.86 14.36
CA PRO A 242 19.85 14.67 15.28
C PRO A 242 19.42 14.47 16.74
N LYS A 243 18.19 14.85 17.10
CA LYS A 243 17.64 14.66 18.46
C LYS A 243 17.05 13.27 18.67
N ALA A 244 16.80 12.50 17.60
CA ALA A 244 16.23 11.17 17.73
C ALA A 244 17.31 10.15 18.15
N THR A 245 17.11 9.53 19.31
CA THR A 245 18.05 8.56 19.85
C THR A 245 18.04 7.26 19.04
N LEU A 246 19.11 6.49 19.16
CA LEU A 246 19.20 5.16 18.55
C LEU A 246 18.08 4.23 19.04
N ALA A 247 17.66 4.35 20.29
CA ALA A 247 16.54 3.60 20.86
C ALA A 247 15.21 3.90 20.15
N VAL A 248 14.96 5.17 19.77
CA VAL A 248 13.77 5.56 19.00
C VAL A 248 13.81 4.96 17.59
N LYS A 249 14.96 5.02 16.92
CA LYS A 249 15.15 4.43 15.58
C LYS A 249 14.94 2.91 15.60
N ARG A 250 15.52 2.22 16.60
CA ARG A 250 15.32 0.77 16.81
C ARG A 250 13.85 0.44 17.03
N ARG A 251 13.15 1.20 17.90
CA ARG A 251 11.73 1.00 18.18
C ARG A 251 10.90 1.07 16.90
N LEU A 252 11.02 2.16 16.15
CA LEU A 252 10.29 2.36 14.89
C LEU A 252 10.60 1.27 13.86
N ALA A 253 11.87 0.87 13.72
CA ALA A 253 12.25 -0.20 12.80
C ALA A 253 11.66 -1.57 13.19
N CYS A 254 11.61 -1.88 14.48
CA CYS A 254 11.00 -3.12 14.98
C CYS A 254 9.47 -3.10 14.85
N GLU A 255 8.81 -1.97 15.14
CA GLU A 255 7.38 -1.76 14.87
C GLU A 255 7.07 -1.98 13.39
N MET A 256 7.88 -1.41 12.50
CA MET A 256 7.75 -1.55 11.04
C MET A 256 7.87 -3.02 10.60
N ALA A 257 8.87 -3.75 11.10
CA ALA A 257 9.06 -5.17 10.77
C ALA A 257 7.89 -6.04 11.25
N LYS A 258 7.36 -5.77 12.45
CA LYS A 258 6.19 -6.43 13.01
C LYS A 258 4.93 -6.14 12.18
N CYS A 259 4.69 -4.89 11.81
CA CYS A 259 3.52 -4.49 11.04
C CYS A 259 3.54 -5.13 9.64
N TRP A 260 4.66 -5.08 8.92
CA TRP A 260 4.79 -5.74 7.62
C TRP A 260 4.66 -7.27 7.68
N LYS A 261 5.03 -7.90 8.80
CA LYS A 261 4.74 -9.32 9.03
C LYS A 261 3.23 -9.56 9.10
N GLN A 262 2.48 -8.72 9.80
CA GLN A 262 1.02 -8.81 9.84
C GLN A 262 0.37 -8.56 8.47
N VAL A 263 0.92 -7.64 7.66
CA VAL A 263 0.49 -7.46 6.26
C VAL A 263 0.66 -8.76 5.48
N LYS A 264 1.86 -9.36 5.53
CA LYS A 264 2.16 -10.63 4.85
C LYS A 264 1.21 -11.75 5.27
N ASP A 265 0.91 -11.85 6.55
CA ASP A 265 0.06 -12.91 7.10
C ASP A 265 -1.45 -12.67 6.86
N SER A 266 -1.83 -11.45 6.44
CA SER A 266 -3.22 -11.11 6.11
C SER A 266 -3.57 -11.35 4.65
N ILE A 267 -2.57 -11.40 3.75
CA ILE A 267 -2.81 -11.67 2.32
C ILE A 267 -3.31 -13.11 2.18
N PRO A 268 -4.50 -13.34 1.60
CA PRO A 268 -5.03 -14.68 1.36
C PRO A 268 -4.13 -15.45 0.38
N GLU A 269 -4.06 -16.76 0.54
CA GLU A 269 -3.43 -17.63 -0.46
C GLU A 269 -4.25 -17.59 -1.75
N LEU A 270 -3.82 -16.77 -2.70
CA LEU A 270 -4.47 -16.67 -4.00
C LEU A 270 -4.00 -17.82 -4.90
N PRO A 271 -4.90 -18.43 -5.70
CA PRO A 271 -4.50 -19.28 -6.82
C PRO A 271 -3.47 -18.52 -7.66
N SER A 272 -2.49 -19.23 -8.21
CA SER A 272 -1.33 -18.65 -8.91
C SER A 272 -1.65 -17.91 -10.22
N SER A 273 -2.89 -17.48 -10.44
CA SER A 273 -3.30 -16.72 -11.63
C SER A 273 -2.62 -15.35 -11.63
N ASP A 274 -1.85 -15.11 -12.69
CA ASP A 274 -1.05 -13.90 -12.90
C ASP A 274 -1.93 -12.64 -12.90
N GLY A 275 -1.56 -11.67 -12.05
CA GLY A 275 -2.26 -10.40 -11.92
C GLY A 275 -1.68 -9.51 -10.82
N TRP A 276 -2.44 -8.51 -10.40
CA TRP A 276 -2.01 -7.55 -9.37
C TRP A 276 -1.76 -8.22 -8.00
N GLY A 277 -2.46 -9.31 -7.65
CA GLY A 277 -2.28 -10.00 -6.37
C GLY A 277 -0.88 -10.57 -6.18
N LYS A 278 -0.32 -11.19 -7.22
CA LYS A 278 1.09 -11.64 -7.24
C LYS A 278 2.06 -10.47 -7.09
N LYS A 279 1.76 -9.35 -7.76
CA LYS A 279 2.57 -8.14 -7.65
C LYS A 279 2.50 -7.52 -6.25
N HIS A 280 1.33 -7.54 -5.61
CA HIS A 280 1.15 -7.12 -4.22
C HIS A 280 1.98 -7.98 -3.27
N ALA A 281 1.93 -9.31 -3.41
CA ALA A 281 2.73 -10.21 -2.59
C ALA A 281 4.24 -9.96 -2.74
N LEU A 282 4.72 -9.64 -3.94
CA LEU A 282 6.11 -9.24 -4.17
C LEU A 282 6.45 -7.90 -3.49
N PHE A 283 5.55 -6.91 -3.55
CA PHE A 283 5.72 -5.63 -2.86
C PHE A 283 5.83 -5.83 -1.34
N VAL A 284 4.92 -6.61 -0.76
CA VAL A 284 4.90 -6.92 0.67
C VAL A 284 6.14 -7.71 1.07
N LYS A 285 6.57 -8.68 0.25
CA LYS A 285 7.84 -9.38 0.49
C LYS A 285 8.99 -8.40 0.55
N TRP A 286 9.14 -7.54 -0.46
CA TRP A 286 10.20 -6.53 -0.52
C TRP A 286 10.20 -5.64 0.73
N LYS A 287 9.06 -5.03 1.06
CA LYS A 287 8.97 -4.12 2.20
C LYS A 287 9.15 -4.81 3.54
N TYR A 288 8.69 -6.04 3.68
CA TYR A 288 8.92 -6.83 4.89
C TYR A 288 10.41 -7.11 5.12
N VAL A 289 11.14 -7.56 4.09
CA VAL A 289 12.58 -7.85 4.25
C VAL A 289 13.41 -6.57 4.41
N GLU A 290 13.02 -5.46 3.77
CA GLU A 290 13.61 -4.14 4.03
C GLU A 290 13.43 -3.71 5.49
N ALA A 291 12.24 -3.91 6.05
CA ALA A 291 11.96 -3.62 7.45
C ALA A 291 12.75 -4.51 8.42
N LYS A 292 12.96 -5.79 8.07
CA LYS A 292 13.86 -6.66 8.84
C LYS A 292 15.30 -6.15 8.81
N ALA A 293 15.80 -5.71 7.65
CA ALA A 293 17.14 -5.12 7.54
C ALA A 293 17.28 -3.92 8.49
N ALA A 294 16.30 -3.01 8.49
CA ALA A 294 16.27 -1.86 9.39
C ALA A 294 16.26 -2.27 10.87
N ALA A 295 15.39 -3.20 11.25
CA ALA A 295 15.20 -3.64 12.62
C ALA A 295 16.49 -4.27 13.18
N TYR A 296 17.09 -5.19 12.42
CA TYR A 296 18.35 -5.83 12.81
C TYR A 296 19.52 -4.86 12.83
N TYR A 297 19.56 -3.88 11.92
CA TYR A 297 20.61 -2.86 11.91
C TYR A 297 20.60 -2.04 13.20
N PHE A 298 19.49 -1.37 13.50
CA PHE A 298 19.39 -0.53 14.70
C PHE A 298 19.43 -1.35 15.99
N HIS A 299 19.00 -2.61 15.97
CA HIS A 299 19.16 -3.50 17.11
C HIS A 299 20.63 -3.88 17.34
N GLY A 300 21.36 -4.21 16.27
CA GLY A 300 22.80 -4.48 16.31
C GLY A 300 23.59 -3.30 16.85
N LEU A 301 23.28 -2.08 16.40
CA LEU A 301 23.91 -0.87 16.93
C LEU A 301 23.67 -0.67 18.45
N ILE A 302 22.46 -0.97 18.95
CA ILE A 302 22.20 -0.89 20.40
C ILE A 302 22.95 -1.98 21.17
N LEU A 303 23.00 -3.20 20.63
CA LEU A 303 23.75 -4.29 21.26
C LEU A 303 25.25 -3.96 21.32
N ASP A 304 25.76 -3.22 20.34
CA ASP A 304 27.14 -2.80 20.27
C ASP A 304 27.56 -1.82 21.38
N GLU A 305 26.60 -1.08 21.94
CA GLU A 305 26.81 -0.25 23.14
C GLU A 305 27.08 -1.10 24.40
N GLY A 306 26.84 -2.42 24.34
CA GLY A 306 27.07 -3.35 25.44
C GLY A 306 28.55 -3.76 25.59
N GLU A 307 29.06 -3.73 26.82
CA GLU A 307 30.49 -3.99 27.11
C GLU A 307 30.85 -5.49 27.18
N THR A 308 29.87 -6.40 27.18
CA THR A 308 30.12 -7.85 27.34
C THR A 308 30.46 -8.52 26.02
N GLU A 309 31.33 -9.53 26.03
CA GLU A 309 31.66 -10.38 24.86
C GLU A 309 30.40 -10.94 24.18
N LYS A 310 29.43 -11.42 24.99
CA LYS A 310 28.14 -11.89 24.50
C LYS A 310 27.33 -10.80 23.77
N ALA A 311 27.34 -9.56 24.28
CA ALA A 311 26.67 -8.44 23.62
C ALA A 311 27.33 -8.12 22.27
N GLN A 312 28.65 -8.18 22.20
CA GLN A 312 29.44 -7.99 21.00
C GLN A 312 29.17 -9.08 19.94
N GLU A 313 29.10 -10.36 20.35
CA GLU A 313 28.69 -11.46 19.48
C GLU A 313 27.27 -11.27 18.93
N MET A 314 26.31 -10.89 19.78
CA MET A 314 24.93 -10.62 19.36
C MET A 314 24.85 -9.42 18.42
N ALA A 315 25.66 -8.37 18.64
CA ALA A 315 25.74 -7.21 17.77
C ALA A 315 26.22 -7.59 16.37
N ILE A 316 27.29 -8.38 16.28
CA ILE A 316 27.82 -8.88 14.99
C ILE A 316 26.78 -9.74 14.27
N ALA A 317 26.14 -10.68 14.97
CA ALA A 317 25.11 -11.53 14.40
C ALA A 317 23.91 -10.71 13.87
N ALA A 318 23.48 -9.69 14.61
CA ALA A 318 22.41 -8.79 14.18
C ALA A 318 22.80 -7.97 12.93
N LEU A 319 24.01 -7.40 12.91
CA LEU A 319 24.48 -6.60 11.78
C LEU A 319 24.67 -7.46 10.51
N GLN A 320 25.21 -8.67 10.64
CA GLN A 320 25.29 -9.62 9.51
C GLN A 320 23.90 -10.00 8.98
N ALA A 321 22.95 -10.29 9.87
CA ALA A 321 21.56 -10.56 9.46
C ALA A 321 20.94 -9.36 8.74
N SER A 322 21.24 -8.14 9.19
CA SER A 322 20.78 -6.91 8.53
C SER A 322 21.29 -6.81 7.09
N GLU A 323 22.57 -7.10 6.85
CA GLU A 323 23.15 -7.10 5.50
C GLU A 323 22.52 -8.18 4.61
N GLU A 324 22.29 -9.38 5.14
CA GLU A 324 21.60 -10.45 4.42
C GLU A 324 20.19 -10.02 4.00
N PHE A 325 19.41 -9.43 4.91
CA PHE A 325 18.07 -8.93 4.60
C PHE A 325 18.09 -7.75 3.64
N LEU A 326 19.09 -6.87 3.70
CA LEU A 326 19.26 -5.80 2.73
C LEU A 326 19.50 -6.37 1.32
N ASN A 327 20.31 -7.40 1.19
CA ASN A 327 20.56 -8.08 -0.08
C ASN A 327 19.34 -8.87 -0.58
N GLU A 328 18.55 -9.47 0.32
CA GLU A 328 17.24 -10.03 -0.03
C GLU A 328 16.25 -8.95 -0.49
N SER A 329 16.23 -7.79 0.18
CA SER A 329 15.39 -6.64 -0.18
C SER A 329 15.65 -6.16 -1.60
N LYS A 330 16.92 -6.00 -1.99
CA LYS A 330 17.31 -5.63 -3.36
C LYS A 330 16.72 -6.60 -4.40
N ARG A 331 16.89 -7.91 -4.18
CA ARG A 331 16.35 -8.96 -5.08
C ARG A 331 14.81 -8.96 -5.11
N ALA A 332 14.16 -8.73 -3.97
CA ALA A 332 12.70 -8.65 -3.89
C ALA A 332 12.15 -7.41 -4.61
N SER A 333 12.84 -6.27 -4.50
CA SER A 333 12.53 -5.04 -5.23
C SER A 333 12.61 -5.25 -6.75
N GLU A 334 13.70 -5.87 -7.22
CA GLU A 334 13.88 -6.22 -8.64
C GLU A 334 12.75 -7.12 -9.14
N ALA A 335 12.39 -8.16 -8.38
CA ALA A 335 11.30 -9.05 -8.73
C ALA A 335 9.94 -8.31 -8.80
N PHE A 336 9.65 -7.43 -7.84
CA PHE A 336 8.45 -6.60 -7.85
C PHE A 336 8.38 -5.68 -9.08
N HIS A 337 9.48 -5.00 -9.41
CA HIS A 337 9.53 -4.07 -10.52
C HIS A 337 9.46 -4.78 -11.89
N ALA A 338 10.02 -5.99 -11.99
CA ALA A 338 9.91 -6.84 -13.16
C ALA A 338 8.52 -7.45 -13.36
N ALA A 339 7.76 -7.66 -12.27
CA ALA A 339 6.42 -8.24 -12.36
C ALA A 339 5.42 -7.30 -13.06
N PRO A 340 4.53 -7.84 -13.92
CA PRO A 340 3.53 -7.05 -14.63
C PRO A 340 2.48 -6.44 -13.67
N PRO A 341 2.00 -5.21 -13.94
CA PRO A 341 2.53 -4.28 -14.94
C PRO A 341 3.93 -3.76 -14.54
N ALA A 342 4.93 -3.80 -15.42
CA ALA A 342 6.30 -3.45 -15.03
C ALA A 342 6.40 -2.03 -14.41
N SER A 343 7.24 -1.84 -13.40
CA SER A 343 7.48 -0.54 -12.76
C SER A 343 8.97 -0.24 -12.65
N ARG A 344 9.31 0.96 -12.18
CA ARG A 344 10.69 1.38 -11.92
C ARG A 344 10.87 1.73 -10.45
N SER A 345 12.06 1.45 -9.93
CA SER A 345 12.46 1.93 -8.62
C SER A 345 12.87 3.41 -8.74
N PRO A 346 12.34 4.32 -7.91
CA PRO A 346 12.82 5.69 -7.84
C PRO A 346 14.19 5.77 -7.16
N ALA A 347 14.84 6.94 -7.24
CA ALA A 347 16.05 7.18 -6.47
C ALA A 347 15.79 6.96 -4.96
N PRO A 348 16.65 6.18 -4.25
CA PRO A 348 16.46 5.92 -2.82
C PRO A 348 16.43 7.21 -1.99
N PHE A 349 15.57 7.25 -0.99
CA PHE A 349 15.50 8.31 0.01
C PHE A 349 15.16 7.73 1.39
N GLY A 350 15.21 8.57 2.43
CA GLY A 350 14.81 8.20 3.79
C GLY A 350 15.50 6.93 4.30
N THR A 351 14.71 6.03 4.90
CA THR A 351 15.17 4.76 5.47
C THR A 351 15.99 3.96 4.46
N THR A 352 15.44 3.65 3.28
CA THR A 352 16.12 2.82 2.27
C THR A 352 17.49 3.38 1.90
N LYS A 353 17.59 4.70 1.66
CA LYS A 353 18.88 5.33 1.33
C LYS A 353 19.88 5.16 2.47
N TYR A 354 19.47 5.46 3.69
CA TYR A 354 20.34 5.34 4.86
C TYR A 354 20.85 3.91 5.07
N LEU A 355 19.97 2.91 4.93
CA LEU A 355 20.35 1.50 5.05
C LEU A 355 21.37 1.09 3.97
N LEU A 356 21.17 1.52 2.72
CA LEU A 356 22.11 1.27 1.63
C LEU A 356 23.48 1.92 1.87
N ASP A 357 23.50 3.12 2.44
CA ASP A 357 24.73 3.88 2.67
C ASP A 357 25.53 3.37 3.88
N MET A 358 24.85 2.83 4.90
CA MET A 358 25.46 2.53 6.20
C MET A 358 25.72 1.04 6.46
N ILE A 359 24.76 0.14 6.16
CA ILE A 359 24.83 -1.26 6.64
C ILE A 359 26.15 -1.93 6.27
N SER A 360 26.52 -1.94 4.98
CA SER A 360 27.74 -2.66 4.56
C SER A 360 29.03 -2.05 5.14
N LYS A 361 29.08 -0.73 5.37
CA LYS A 361 30.24 -0.06 5.98
C LYS A 361 30.38 -0.45 7.46
N ASP A 362 29.26 -0.41 8.19
CA ASP A 362 29.26 -0.67 9.62
C ASP A 362 29.48 -2.15 9.92
N VAL A 363 28.91 -3.05 9.10
CA VAL A 363 29.17 -4.49 9.18
C VAL A 363 30.64 -4.80 8.93
N GLN A 364 31.22 -4.25 7.86
CA GLN A 364 32.63 -4.47 7.54
C GLN A 364 33.54 -3.96 8.66
N SER A 365 33.29 -2.73 9.13
CA SER A 365 34.03 -2.12 10.24
C SER A 365 33.95 -2.97 11.51
N LYS A 366 32.75 -3.45 11.85
CA LYS A 366 32.54 -4.24 13.06
C LYS A 366 33.20 -5.61 13.01
N VAL A 367 33.03 -6.32 11.89
CA VAL A 367 33.64 -7.64 11.69
C VAL A 367 35.17 -7.52 11.72
N GLN A 368 35.74 -6.50 11.08
CA GLN A 368 37.17 -6.26 11.10
C GLN A 368 37.68 -5.96 12.52
N SER A 369 37.02 -5.04 13.25
CA SER A 369 37.37 -4.69 14.63
C SER A 369 37.36 -5.92 15.55
N TYR A 370 36.33 -6.76 15.46
CA TYR A 370 36.26 -7.99 16.23
C TYR A 370 37.35 -9.00 15.84
N GLN A 371 37.62 -9.17 14.54
CA GLN A 371 38.71 -10.02 14.08
C GLN A 371 40.06 -9.53 14.58
N ASP A 372 40.30 -8.22 14.62
CA ASP A 372 41.55 -7.63 15.10
C ASP A 372 41.73 -7.82 16.61
N LEU A 373 40.67 -7.58 17.40
CA LEU A 373 40.65 -7.84 18.85
C LEU A 373 40.91 -9.32 19.17
N TYR A 374 40.27 -10.24 18.43
CA TYR A 374 40.51 -11.67 18.59
C TYR A 374 41.85 -12.12 18.04
N THR A 375 42.39 -11.47 17.00
CA THR A 375 43.73 -11.75 16.47
C THR A 375 44.81 -11.30 17.45
N GLN A 376 44.60 -10.18 18.15
CA GLN A 376 45.44 -9.75 19.29
C GLN A 376 45.34 -10.73 20.47
N GLN A 377 44.15 -11.26 20.78
CA GLN A 377 43.99 -12.34 21.77
C GLN A 377 44.54 -13.71 21.30
N ARG A 378 44.66 -13.94 19.98
CA ARG A 378 45.14 -15.20 19.37
C ARG A 378 46.65 -15.44 19.49
N ALA A 379 47.41 -14.48 20.02
CA ALA A 379 48.73 -14.79 20.57
C ALA A 379 48.64 -15.77 21.78
N SER A 380 47.42 -16.02 22.28
CA SER A 380 47.08 -17.05 23.25
C SER A 380 45.83 -17.85 22.81
N ASN A 381 46.06 -18.99 22.15
CA ASN A 381 45.19 -20.17 22.00
C ASN A 381 43.90 -20.14 21.11
N ILE A 382 43.96 -20.99 20.06
CA ILE A 382 42.95 -21.86 19.39
C ILE A 382 41.54 -21.32 19.05
N GLY A 383 41.19 -21.46 17.75
CA GLY A 383 39.82 -21.81 17.29
C GLY A 383 39.08 -20.71 16.53
N VAL A 384 39.05 -20.76 15.19
CA VAL A 384 38.19 -19.87 14.37
C VAL A 384 36.76 -20.38 14.48
N SER A 385 35.95 -19.80 15.37
CA SER A 385 34.50 -19.92 15.19
C SER A 385 34.11 -18.94 14.10
N LYS A 386 33.80 -19.45 12.89
CA LYS A 386 32.94 -18.70 11.97
C LYS A 386 31.66 -18.47 12.76
N ILE A 387 31.41 -17.24 13.21
CA ILE A 387 30.15 -16.88 13.86
C ILE A 387 29.05 -17.04 12.80
N ILE A 388 28.54 -18.27 12.67
CA ILE A 388 27.21 -18.53 12.10
C ILE A 388 26.31 -18.56 13.32
N ALA A 389 26.11 -17.39 13.92
CA ALA A 389 25.19 -17.24 15.03
C ALA A 389 23.80 -16.91 14.46
N THR A 390 22.79 -17.64 14.93
CA THR A 390 21.40 -17.28 14.70
C THR A 390 21.19 -15.82 15.12
N PRO A 391 20.53 -14.99 14.30
CA PRO A 391 20.30 -13.59 14.65
C PRO A 391 19.57 -13.49 15.99
N PRO A 392 19.91 -12.52 16.86
CA PRO A 392 19.24 -12.36 18.15
C PRO A 392 17.74 -12.07 17.95
N PRO A 393 16.89 -12.40 18.94
CA PRO A 393 15.48 -12.06 18.86
C PRO A 393 15.32 -10.53 18.86
N LEU A 394 14.50 -10.02 17.94
CA LEU A 394 14.16 -8.60 17.92
C LEU A 394 13.26 -8.27 19.13
N PRO A 395 13.42 -7.09 19.75
CA PRO A 395 12.52 -6.62 20.80
C PRO A 395 11.11 -6.43 20.23
N ASP A 396 10.11 -6.81 21.04
CA ASP A 396 8.70 -6.63 20.66
C ASP A 396 8.20 -5.26 21.12
N PHE A 397 7.79 -4.43 20.16
CA PHE A 397 7.17 -3.14 20.42
C PHE A 397 5.74 -3.11 19.85
N PRO A 398 4.78 -2.49 20.56
CA PRO A 398 3.45 -2.26 20.02
C PRO A 398 3.53 -1.23 18.88
N LEU A 399 2.69 -1.41 17.86
CA LEU A 399 2.54 -0.43 16.79
C LEU A 399 1.93 0.86 17.38
N ALA A 400 2.62 1.98 17.22
CA ALA A 400 2.16 3.27 17.74
C ALA A 400 1.08 3.94 16.86
N LEU A 401 1.10 3.66 15.55
CA LEU A 401 0.11 4.20 14.61
C LEU A 401 -1.17 3.36 14.63
N SER A 402 -2.32 4.03 14.64
CA SER A 402 -3.64 3.44 14.42
C SER A 402 -4.26 4.03 13.15
N PRO A 403 -5.23 3.36 12.52
CA PRO A 403 -6.06 3.98 11.50
C PRO A 403 -6.63 5.32 11.98
N GLU A 404 -6.79 6.28 11.08
CA GLU A 404 -7.52 7.51 11.40
C GLU A 404 -8.99 7.15 11.69
N ASP A 405 -9.55 7.72 12.76
CA ASP A 405 -10.95 7.48 13.13
C ASP A 405 -11.86 8.00 12.00
N TYR A 406 -12.47 7.07 11.27
CA TYR A 406 -13.39 7.38 10.19
C TYR A 406 -14.76 6.74 10.43
N GLU A 407 -15.76 7.58 10.60
CA GLU A 407 -17.16 7.17 10.70
C GLU A 407 -17.88 7.38 9.36
N LEU A 408 -18.79 6.46 9.03
CA LEU A 408 -19.69 6.65 7.90
C LEU A 408 -20.50 7.94 8.10
N PRO A 409 -20.63 8.80 7.06
CA PRO A 409 -21.31 10.08 7.22
C PRO A 409 -22.80 9.90 7.51
N GLN A 410 -23.40 10.94 8.07
CA GLN A 410 -24.85 11.00 8.26
C GLN A 410 -25.57 10.94 6.90
N LEU A 411 -26.81 10.45 6.93
CA LEU A 411 -27.67 10.35 5.76
C LEU A 411 -27.89 11.72 5.11
N ASP A 412 -27.95 11.74 3.77
CA ASP A 412 -28.36 12.93 3.04
C ASP A 412 -29.74 13.41 3.57
N PRO A 413 -29.92 14.69 3.90
CA PRO A 413 -31.19 15.22 4.42
C PRO A 413 -32.42 14.88 3.56
N LEU A 414 -32.22 14.65 2.26
CA LEU A 414 -33.27 14.25 1.32
C LEU A 414 -33.97 12.93 1.73
N TRP A 415 -33.31 12.05 2.50
CA TRP A 415 -33.90 10.81 2.99
C TRP A 415 -34.94 11.02 4.09
N LYS A 416 -34.89 12.14 4.84
CA LYS A 416 -35.87 12.42 5.92
C LYS A 416 -37.29 12.68 5.41
N GLY A 417 -37.44 13.06 4.14
CA GLY A 417 -38.74 13.28 3.48
C GLY A 417 -39.24 12.10 2.65
N ALA A 418 -38.46 11.04 2.49
CA ALA A 418 -38.82 9.89 1.66
C ALA A 418 -39.78 8.92 2.36
N ASN A 419 -39.78 8.87 3.70
CA ASN A 419 -40.61 7.98 4.51
C ASN A 419 -42.06 8.51 4.76
N GLN A 420 -42.52 9.49 3.98
CA GLN A 420 -43.88 10.07 4.08
C GLN A 420 -44.76 9.83 2.84
N ARG A 421 -44.53 8.74 2.09
CA ARG A 421 -45.43 8.35 1.00
C ARG A 421 -45.97 6.95 1.18
#